data_AF-A0AAE0VFS4-F1
#
_entry.id   AF-A0AAE0VFS4-F1
#
_cell.length_a   1.000
_cell.length_b   1.000
_cell.length_c   1.000
_cell.angle_alpha   90.00
_cell.angle_beta   90.00
_cell.angle_gamma   90.00
#
_symmetry.space_group_name_H-M   'P 1'
#
loop_
_entity.id
_entity.type
_entity.pdbx_description
1 polymer ?
#
loop_
_entity_poly.entity_id
_entity_poly.type
_entity_poly.pdbx_seq_one_letter_code
_entity_poly.pdbx_strand_id
1 'polypeptide(L)'
;MEEYIKEALAQGYIRPSTSPTASASSSYPIPLIPAALEHPRGATIFTKLDFRSAYNLIQIREGDEWKTAFITPTGHYEYLVMPYGLANAPSVFQDFIHEFLREFLHRFVLVYIDDILIYSRKLAEHRQHVAKVLERLRKFQLFLKA
;
A
#
# COMPACT_ATOMS: atom_id res chain seq x y z
N MET A 1 9.52 4.53 -21.20
CA MET A 1 9.20 3.09 -21.06
C MET A 1 10.47 2.26 -20.92
N GLU A 2 11.44 2.35 -21.84
CA GLU A 2 12.71 1.60 -21.72
C GLU A 2 13.56 1.98 -20.49
N GLU A 3 13.61 3.27 -20.15
CA GLU A 3 14.30 3.76 -18.95
C GLU A 3 13.67 3.21 -17.66
N TYR A 4 12.34 3.16 -17.61
CA TYR A 4 11.59 2.54 -16.51
C TYR A 4 11.91 1.04 -16.38
N ILE A 5 12.00 0.30 -17.48
CA ILE A 5 12.36 -1.13 -17.46
C ILE A 5 13.77 -1.33 -16.91
N LYS A 6 14.74 -0.51 -17.34
CA LYS A 6 16.12 -0.58 -16.83
C LYS A 6 16.17 -0.31 -15.33
N GLU A 7 15.46 0.71 -14.86
CA GLU A 7 15.41 1.06 -13.45
C GLU A 7 14.69 -0.01 -12.61
N ALA A 8 13.56 -0.53 -13.10
CA ALA A 8 12.80 -1.59 -12.44
C ALA A 8 13.57 -2.91 -12.37
N LEU A 9 14.35 -3.26 -13.41
CA LEU A 9 15.27 -4.40 -13.38
C LEU A 9 16.40 -4.18 -12.37
N ALA A 10 16.99 -2.99 -12.33
CA ALA A 10 18.06 -2.65 -11.38
C ALA A 10 17.59 -2.67 -9.92
N GLN A 11 16.32 -2.30 -9.67
CA GLN A 11 15.70 -2.36 -8.34
C GLN A 11 15.11 -3.74 -8.01
N GLY A 12 15.12 -4.69 -8.95
CA GLY A 12 14.58 -6.04 -8.75
C GLY A 12 13.05 -6.12 -8.66
N TYR A 13 12.33 -5.14 -9.23
CA TYR A 13 10.86 -5.11 -9.23
C TYR A 13 10.25 -5.97 -10.33
N ILE A 14 11.01 -6.23 -11.40
CA ILE A 14 10.56 -7.04 -12.55
C ILE A 14 11.67 -8.02 -12.96
N ARG A 15 11.28 -9.10 -13.64
CA ARG A 15 12.22 -10.03 -14.32
C ARG A 15 11.68 -10.44 -15.69
N PRO A 16 12.52 -10.96 -16.61
CA PRO A 16 12.03 -11.53 -17.87
C PRO A 16 11.03 -12.66 -17.61
N SER A 17 9.89 -12.64 -18.30
CA SER A 17 8.83 -13.64 -18.15
C SER A 17 8.87 -14.68 -19.27
N THR A 18 8.62 -15.94 -18.90
CA THR A 18 8.40 -17.05 -19.84
C THR A 18 6.91 -17.40 -20.03
N SER A 19 6.01 -16.61 -19.44
CA SER A 19 4.56 -16.87 -19.44
C SER A 19 3.91 -16.58 -20.81
N PRO A 20 2.89 -17.36 -21.24
CA PRO A 20 2.13 -17.08 -22.47
C PRO A 20 0.85 -16.24 -22.27
N THR A 21 0.47 -15.85 -21.05
CA THR A 21 -0.85 -15.24 -20.75
C THR A 21 -0.78 -14.01 -19.84
N ALA A 22 -1.72 -13.08 -20.05
CA ALA A 22 -1.94 -11.86 -19.24
C ALA A 22 -3.11 -12.02 -18.23
N SER A 23 -3.13 -11.15 -17.20
CA SER A 23 -3.82 -11.30 -15.89
C SER A 23 -5.33 -11.55 -15.87
N ALA A 24 -5.80 -12.31 -14.86
CA ALA A 24 -7.21 -12.45 -14.46
C ALA A 24 -7.56 -11.57 -13.23
N SER A 25 -8.79 -11.04 -13.15
CA SER A 25 -9.28 -10.12 -12.11
C SER A 25 -10.04 -10.82 -10.97
N SER A 26 -9.98 -10.30 -9.74
CA SER A 26 -10.79 -10.79 -8.61
C SER A 26 -11.11 -9.67 -7.60
N SER A 27 -12.38 -9.31 -7.43
CA SER A 27 -12.79 -8.18 -6.58
C SER A 27 -12.69 -8.46 -5.08
N TYR A 28 -12.19 -7.47 -4.31
CA TYR A 28 -12.30 -7.41 -2.84
C TYR A 28 -13.02 -6.11 -2.43
N PRO A 29 -13.83 -6.11 -1.35
CA PRO A 29 -14.57 -4.92 -0.95
C PRO A 29 -13.68 -3.86 -0.28
N ILE A 30 -13.63 -2.66 -0.87
CA ILE A 30 -13.06 -1.45 -0.27
C ILE A 30 -14.11 -0.84 0.70
N PRO A 31 -13.73 -0.41 1.90
CA PRO A 31 -14.64 0.16 2.88
C PRO A 31 -15.29 1.45 2.36
N LEU A 32 -16.61 1.56 2.54
CA LEU A 32 -17.36 2.75 2.20
C LEU A 32 -16.99 3.92 3.13
N ILE A 33 -16.61 5.06 2.53
CA ILE A 33 -16.18 6.30 3.18
C ILE A 33 -17.09 6.75 4.37
N PRO A 34 -18.43 6.65 4.31
CA PRO A 34 -19.28 7.04 5.44
C PRO A 34 -19.08 6.22 6.72
N ALA A 35 -18.85 4.90 6.61
CA ALA A 35 -18.66 4.02 7.76
C ALA A 35 -17.30 4.26 8.45
N ALA A 36 -16.28 4.60 7.65
CA ALA A 36 -14.95 4.97 8.11
C ALA A 36 -14.95 6.29 8.92
N LEU A 37 -15.84 7.23 8.58
CA LEU A 37 -15.92 8.55 9.20
C LEU A 37 -16.78 8.61 10.48
N GLU A 38 -17.45 7.52 10.87
CA GLU A 38 -18.24 7.47 12.11
C GLU A 38 -17.37 7.52 13.38
N HIS A 39 -16.14 7.01 13.30
CA HIS A 39 -15.20 6.91 14.43
C HIS A 39 -14.55 8.24 14.83
N PRO A 40 -14.13 9.14 13.92
CA PRO A 40 -13.56 10.44 14.31
C PRO A 40 -14.57 11.49 14.80
N ARG A 41 -15.85 11.15 15.07
CA ARG A 41 -16.83 12.11 15.62
C ARG A 41 -16.30 12.72 16.93
N GLY A 42 -15.91 14.00 16.90
CA GLY A 42 -15.36 14.74 18.04
C GLY A 42 -13.83 14.89 18.06
N ALA A 43 -13.11 14.35 17.07
CA ALA A 43 -11.72 14.70 16.84
C ALA A 43 -11.60 16.14 16.29
N THR A 44 -10.59 16.87 16.76
CA THR A 44 -10.35 18.28 16.40
C THR A 44 -9.01 18.46 15.68
N ILE A 45 -8.13 17.47 15.77
CA ILE A 45 -6.79 17.49 15.21
C ILE A 45 -6.60 16.24 14.36
N PHE A 46 -6.11 16.45 13.15
CA PHE A 46 -5.90 15.41 12.15
C PHE A 46 -4.50 15.53 11.57
N THR A 47 -3.84 14.40 11.35
CA THR A 47 -2.60 14.29 10.58
C THR A 47 -2.80 13.22 9.51
N LYS A 48 -2.56 13.57 8.25
CA LYS A 48 -2.56 12.64 7.13
C LYS A 48 -1.12 12.25 6.80
N LEU A 49 -0.87 10.96 6.64
CA LEU A 49 0.40 10.40 6.17
C LEU A 49 0.15 9.63 4.87
N ASP A 50 1.07 9.76 3.92
CA ASP A 50 1.01 9.15 2.60
C ASP A 50 2.21 8.21 2.42
N PHE A 51 1.95 6.98 2.00
CA PHE A 51 3.02 6.01 1.76
C PHE A 51 3.73 6.29 0.44
N ARG A 52 5.06 6.43 0.48
CA ARG A 52 5.84 6.52 -0.76
C ARG A 52 5.97 5.12 -1.36
N SER A 53 5.51 4.96 -2.60
CA SER A 53 5.66 3.70 -3.35
C SER A 53 5.11 2.48 -2.58
N ALA A 54 4.00 2.68 -1.86
CA ALA A 54 3.21 1.70 -1.13
C ALA A 54 3.21 0.29 -1.75
N TYR A 55 2.86 0.22 -3.03
CA TYR A 55 2.69 -1.06 -3.72
C TYR A 55 4.01 -1.80 -3.98
N ASN A 56 5.13 -1.09 -4.11
CA ASN A 56 6.45 -1.71 -4.28
C ASN A 56 6.92 -2.44 -3.01
N LEU A 57 6.32 -2.16 -1.85
CA LEU A 57 6.63 -2.82 -0.59
C LEU A 57 5.96 -4.20 -0.49
N ILE A 58 4.97 -4.49 -1.35
CA ILE A 58 4.24 -5.75 -1.36
C ILE A 58 4.82 -6.63 -2.46
N GLN A 59 5.37 -7.77 -2.07
CA GLN A 59 5.84 -8.79 -2.99
C GLN A 59 4.67 -9.58 -3.57
N ILE A 60 4.73 -9.90 -4.85
CA ILE A 60 3.84 -10.90 -5.45
C ILE A 60 4.18 -12.26 -4.82
N ARG A 61 3.14 -13.03 -4.52
CA ARG A 61 3.30 -14.38 -3.99
C ARG A 61 4.13 -15.24 -4.95
N GLU A 62 5.09 -15.98 -4.42
CA GLU A 62 5.88 -16.94 -5.19
C GLU A 62 4.97 -17.94 -5.92
N GLY A 63 5.15 -18.06 -7.23
CA GLY A 63 4.32 -18.86 -8.14
C GLY A 63 3.16 -18.12 -8.80
N ASP A 64 2.85 -16.87 -8.38
CA ASP A 64 1.81 -16.02 -8.98
C ASP A 64 2.39 -14.89 -9.85
N GLU A 65 3.71 -14.74 -9.95
CA GLU A 65 4.37 -13.64 -10.68
C GLU A 65 4.00 -13.63 -12.16
N TRP A 66 3.88 -14.82 -12.77
CA TRP A 66 3.49 -14.99 -14.17
C TRP A 66 2.12 -14.37 -14.49
N LYS A 67 1.24 -14.22 -13.50
CA LYS A 67 -0.07 -13.58 -13.66
C LYS A 67 0.05 -12.07 -13.84
N THR A 68 1.18 -11.48 -13.50
CA THR A 68 1.48 -10.05 -13.66
C THR A 68 2.33 -9.76 -14.89
N ALA A 69 2.49 -10.74 -15.79
CA ALA A 69 3.30 -10.58 -16.99
C ALA A 69 2.74 -9.48 -17.92
N PHE A 70 3.65 -8.70 -18.51
CA PHE A 70 3.36 -7.62 -19.45
C PHE A 70 4.36 -7.59 -20.60
N ILE A 71 3.88 -7.23 -21.79
CA ILE A 71 4.67 -7.16 -23.02
C ILE A 71 5.10 -5.72 -23.29
N THR A 72 6.34 -5.56 -23.71
CA THR A 72 6.91 -4.32 -24.22
C THR A 72 7.51 -4.57 -25.60
N PRO A 73 7.76 -3.53 -26.43
CA PRO A 73 8.41 -3.71 -27.72
C PRO A 73 9.78 -4.40 -27.65
N THR A 74 10.43 -4.37 -26.50
CA THR A 74 11.77 -4.93 -26.27
C THR A 74 11.79 -6.25 -25.50
N GLY A 75 10.62 -6.80 -25.12
CA GLY A 75 10.56 -8.10 -24.45
C GLY A 75 9.34 -8.31 -23.56
N HIS A 76 9.30 -9.49 -22.93
CA HIS A 76 8.26 -9.92 -22.01
C HIS A 76 8.79 -9.94 -20.58
N TYR A 77 8.06 -9.32 -19.65
CA TYR A 77 8.49 -9.16 -18.25
C TYR A 77 7.35 -9.49 -17.30
N GLU A 78 7.68 -9.84 -16.07
CA GLU A 78 6.71 -10.06 -14.98
C GLU A 78 7.13 -9.29 -13.73
N TYR A 79 6.16 -8.88 -12.93
CA TYR A 79 6.41 -8.16 -11.69
C TYR A 79 6.67 -9.12 -10.52
N LEU A 80 7.66 -8.75 -9.71
CA LEU A 80 7.98 -9.38 -8.43
C LEU A 80 7.37 -8.63 -7.25
N VAL A 81 7.05 -7.35 -7.46
CA VAL A 81 6.33 -6.49 -6.52
C VAL A 81 5.00 -6.06 -7.11
N MET A 82 4.05 -5.65 -6.29
CA MET A 82 2.71 -5.34 -6.77
C MET A 82 2.72 -4.12 -7.71
N PRO A 83 2.32 -4.28 -8.99
CA PRO A 83 2.33 -3.17 -9.92
C PRO A 83 1.15 -2.23 -9.70
N TYR A 84 1.36 -0.95 -9.99
CA TYR A 84 0.28 0.02 -10.12
C TYR A 84 -0.69 -0.43 -11.23
N GLY A 85 -1.99 -0.33 -10.95
CA GLY A 85 -3.05 -0.70 -11.92
C GLY A 85 -3.46 -2.17 -11.88
N LEU A 86 -2.86 -3.00 -11.00
CA LEU A 86 -3.43 -4.31 -10.69
C LEU A 86 -4.79 -4.11 -10.01
N ALA A 87 -5.85 -4.74 -10.52
CA ALA A 87 -7.21 -4.53 -10.03
C ALA A 87 -7.37 -4.75 -8.51
N ASN A 88 -6.51 -5.61 -7.94
CA ASN A 88 -6.57 -6.01 -6.53
C ASN A 88 -5.57 -5.25 -5.66
N ALA A 89 -4.74 -4.38 -6.25
CA ALA A 89 -3.67 -3.69 -5.54
C ALA A 89 -4.18 -2.88 -4.33
N PRO A 90 -5.27 -2.08 -4.46
CA PRO A 90 -5.81 -1.34 -3.32
C PRO A 90 -6.23 -2.25 -2.15
N SER A 91 -6.84 -3.39 -2.46
CA SER A 91 -7.38 -4.31 -1.46
C SER A 91 -6.27 -5.04 -0.70
N VAL A 92 -5.29 -5.57 -1.43
CA VAL A 92 -4.13 -6.25 -0.81
C VAL A 92 -3.31 -5.27 0.02
N PHE A 93 -3.14 -4.03 -0.48
CA PHE A 93 -2.45 -2.99 0.27
C PHE A 93 -3.20 -2.60 1.55
N GLN A 94 -4.52 -2.52 1.47
CA GLN A 94 -5.34 -2.22 2.63
C GLN A 94 -5.26 -3.34 3.69
N ASP A 95 -5.32 -4.61 3.30
CA ASP A 95 -5.15 -5.75 4.21
C ASP A 95 -3.77 -5.74 4.88
N PHE A 96 -2.73 -5.45 4.09
CA PHE A 96 -1.36 -5.32 4.59
C PHE A 96 -1.23 -4.20 5.65
N ILE A 97 -1.74 -3.00 5.38
CA ILE A 97 -1.72 -1.92 6.37
C ILE A 97 -2.61 -2.28 7.56
N HIS A 98 -3.75 -2.93 7.33
CA HIS A 98 -4.67 -3.30 8.39
C HIS A 98 -4.03 -4.23 9.41
N GLU A 99 -3.28 -5.23 8.97
CA GLU A 99 -2.52 -6.12 9.85
C GLU A 99 -1.46 -5.34 10.65
N PHE A 100 -0.75 -4.44 9.96
CA PHE A 100 0.35 -3.68 10.52
C PHE A 100 -0.09 -2.60 11.55
N LEU A 101 -1.21 -1.90 11.32
CA LEU A 101 -1.78 -0.88 12.20
C LEU A 101 -2.95 -1.38 13.05
N ARG A 102 -3.21 -2.69 13.07
CA ARG A 102 -4.39 -3.31 13.71
C ARG A 102 -4.68 -2.79 15.12
N GLU A 103 -3.64 -2.57 15.92
CA GLU A 103 -3.76 -2.11 17.32
C GLU A 103 -4.22 -0.65 17.47
N PHE A 104 -4.12 0.14 16.40
CA PHE A 104 -4.46 1.56 16.35
C PHE A 104 -5.72 1.85 15.52
N LEU A 105 -6.07 0.95 14.61
CA LEU A 105 -7.29 1.02 13.81
C LEU A 105 -8.52 1.20 14.69
N HIS A 106 -9.46 2.03 14.23
CA HIS A 106 -10.73 2.31 14.90
C HIS A 106 -10.60 2.95 16.31
N ARG A 107 -9.38 3.29 16.74
CA ARG A 107 -9.13 4.00 18.02
C ARG A 107 -8.72 5.45 17.78
N PHE A 108 -7.64 5.64 17.01
CA PHE A 108 -7.09 6.95 16.66
C PHE A 108 -6.45 6.97 15.27
N VAL A 109 -6.53 5.86 14.53
CA VAL A 109 -6.07 5.72 13.15
C VAL A 109 -7.23 5.24 12.28
N LEU A 110 -7.33 5.84 11.11
CA LEU A 110 -8.15 5.40 9.99
C LEU A 110 -7.23 5.20 8.78
N VAL A 111 -7.45 4.13 8.03
CA VAL A 111 -6.67 3.83 6.82
C VAL A 111 -7.64 3.79 5.66
N TYR A 112 -7.27 4.41 4.54
CA TYR A 112 -8.03 4.38 3.32
C TYR A 112 -7.08 4.28 2.13
N ILE A 113 -7.01 3.10 1.51
CA ILE A 113 -6.09 2.79 0.40
C ILE A 113 -4.64 3.17 0.81
N ASP A 114 -4.10 4.25 0.24
CA ASP A 114 -2.70 4.68 0.43
C ASP A 114 -2.51 5.70 1.57
N ASP A 115 -3.62 6.16 2.16
CA ASP A 115 -3.63 7.20 3.18
C ASP A 115 -3.81 6.63 4.60
N ILE A 116 -2.97 7.08 5.52
CA ILE A 116 -3.18 6.93 6.96
C ILE A 116 -3.65 8.26 7.52
N LEU A 117 -4.82 8.28 8.12
CA LEU A 117 -5.36 9.40 8.86
C LEU A 117 -5.29 9.14 10.37
N ILE A 118 -4.51 9.95 11.07
CA ILE A 118 -4.43 9.96 12.53
C ILE A 118 -5.33 11.07 13.04
N TYR A 119 -6.18 10.79 14.02
CA TYR A 119 -7.12 11.76 14.56
C TYR A 119 -7.12 11.78 16.09
N SER A 120 -7.31 12.95 16.71
CA SER A 120 -7.30 13.11 18.17
C SER A 120 -8.07 14.36 18.62
N ARG A 121 -8.40 14.46 19.91
CA ARG A 121 -9.16 15.60 20.46
C ARG A 121 -8.28 16.69 21.09
N LYS A 122 -7.06 16.32 21.52
CA LYS A 122 -6.10 17.22 22.19
C LYS A 122 -4.73 17.10 21.55
N LEU A 123 -3.98 18.21 21.49
CA LEU A 123 -2.66 18.24 20.85
C LEU A 123 -1.63 17.34 21.54
N ALA A 124 -1.65 17.28 22.88
CA ALA A 124 -0.72 16.43 23.65
C ALA A 124 -0.92 14.95 23.34
N GLU A 125 -2.18 14.50 23.27
CA GLU A 125 -2.56 13.15 22.87
C GLU A 125 -2.19 12.88 21.40
N HIS A 126 -2.44 13.85 20.51
CA HIS A 126 -2.13 13.71 19.10
C HIS A 126 -0.64 13.47 18.84
N ARG A 127 0.24 14.18 19.55
CA ARG A 127 1.69 13.97 19.46
C ARG A 127 2.08 12.54 19.85
N GLN A 128 1.45 11.99 20.88
CA GLN A 128 1.68 10.60 21.29
C GLN A 128 1.16 9.60 20.25
N HIS A 129 0.00 9.85 19.66
CA HIS A 129 -0.55 9.02 18.60
C HIS A 129 0.33 8.99 17.35
N VAL A 130 0.77 10.17 16.89
CA VAL A 130 1.71 10.27 15.75
C VAL A 130 3.01 9.54 16.05
N ALA A 131 3.59 9.74 17.24
CA ALA A 131 4.82 9.05 17.63
C ALA A 131 4.68 7.52 17.60
N LYS A 132 3.57 6.97 18.11
CA LYS A 132 3.29 5.51 18.08
C LYS A 132 3.18 4.97 16.66
N VAL A 133 2.51 5.71 15.77
CA VAL A 133 2.37 5.30 14.36
C VAL A 133 3.72 5.34 13.66
N LEU A 134 4.51 6.40 13.84
CA LEU A 134 5.85 6.51 13.26
C LEU A 134 6.82 5.44 13.79
N GLU A 135 6.76 5.12 15.08
CA GLU A 135 7.56 4.04 15.67
C GLU A 135 7.19 2.67 15.06
N ARG A 136 5.89 2.43 14.89
CA ARG A 136 5.38 1.23 14.21
C ARG A 136 5.91 1.17 12.78
N LEU A 137 5.84 2.26 12.02
CA LEU A 137 6.35 2.35 10.63
C LEU A 137 7.84 2.05 10.56
N ARG A 138 8.62 2.64 11.48
CA ARG A 138 10.05 2.40 11.56
C ARG A 138 10.40 0.93 11.84
N LYS A 139 9.65 0.25 12.73
CA LYS A 139 9.89 -1.16 13.07
C LYS A 139 9.76 -2.10 11.87
N PHE A 140 8.88 -1.77 10.93
CA PHE A 140 8.63 -2.57 9.73
C PHE A 140 9.31 -2.00 8.47
N GLN A 141 10.21 -1.03 8.65
CA GLN A 141 10.95 -0.37 7.55
C GLN A 141 10.03 0.19 6.44
N LEU A 142 8.84 0.66 6.82
CA LEU A 142 7.92 1.33 5.91
C LEU A 142 8.24 2.83 5.91
N PHE A 143 8.46 3.37 4.72
CA PHE A 143 8.86 4.78 4.55
C PHE A 143 7.69 5.61 4.04
N LEU A 144 7.49 6.77 4.67
CA LEU A 144 6.51 7.75 4.25
C LEU A 144 7.10 8.68 3.19
N LYS A 145 6.23 9.29 2.38
CA LYS A 145 6.62 10.35 1.46
C LYS A 145 6.89 11.63 2.25
N ALA A 146 8.01 12.28 1.97
CA ALA A 146 8.41 13.56 2.57
C ALA A 146 7.64 14.72 1.94
#